data_AF-A0A173MB49-F1
#
_entry.id   AF-A0A173MB49-F1
#
_cell.length_a   1.000
_cell.length_b   1.000
_cell.length_c   1.000
_cell.angle_alpha   90.00
_cell.angle_beta   90.00
_cell.angle_gamma   90.00
#
_symmetry.space_group_name_H-M   'P 1'
#
loop_
_entity.id
_entity.type
_entity.pdbx_description
1 polymer ?
#
loop_
_entity_poly.entity_id
_entity_poly.type
_entity_poly.pdbx_seq_one_letter_code
_entity_poly.pdbx_strand_id
1 'polypeptide(L)'
;MKDYILYSVEDFVSDESYLRYYFREEVAAIQFWAEWIQQHPEKLDIIISANNYIDAFAIRLPEPEFEQEQQRFTEALQALSPESTGTSHNNSNRTISYQTTHSQHLNILRTKLIAIAVILLLVAGTLVYVLKKREAFSQAVPAPTSLHDSAEVQLHTDNINQQSF
;
A
#
# COMPACT_ATOMS: atom_id res chain seq x y z
N MET A 1 -33.75 5.18 14.37
CA MET A 1 -32.81 5.45 13.26
C MET A 1 -31.55 6.03 13.89
N LYS A 2 -30.37 5.50 13.59
CA LYS A 2 -29.11 6.02 14.14
C LYS A 2 -28.83 7.39 13.54
N ASP A 3 -28.33 8.32 14.34
CA ASP A 3 -27.91 9.64 13.85
C ASP A 3 -26.41 9.63 13.57
N TYR A 4 -26.07 9.34 12.32
CA TYR A 4 -24.67 9.24 11.87
C TYR A 4 -23.98 10.60 11.76
N ILE A 5 -24.71 11.70 11.86
CA ILE A 5 -24.12 13.05 11.82
C ILE A 5 -23.32 13.32 13.08
N LEU A 6 -23.68 12.72 14.21
CA LEU A 6 -22.99 12.93 15.47
C LEU A 6 -21.84 11.94 15.71
N TYR A 7 -21.64 10.99 14.81
CA TYR A 7 -20.61 9.97 14.96
C TYR A 7 -19.20 10.60 15.02
N SER A 8 -18.44 10.17 16.02
CA SER A 8 -16.99 10.36 16.09
C SER A 8 -16.25 9.25 15.34
N VAL A 9 -14.92 9.33 15.32
CA VAL A 9 -14.07 8.31 14.70
C VAL A 9 -14.31 6.94 15.35
N GLU A 10 -14.40 6.90 16.67
CA GLU A 10 -14.61 5.68 17.46
C GLU A 10 -15.94 5.01 17.14
N ASP A 11 -17.00 5.81 16.93
CA ASP A 11 -18.31 5.30 16.54
C ASP A 11 -18.25 4.63 15.16
N PHE A 12 -17.55 5.22 14.19
CA PHE A 12 -17.36 4.61 12.88
C PHE A 12 -16.54 3.31 12.93
N VAL A 13 -15.44 3.30 13.68
CA VAL A 13 -14.56 2.12 13.80
C VAL A 13 -15.25 0.97 14.52
N SER A 14 -16.24 1.24 15.37
CA SER A 14 -16.99 0.22 16.11
C SER A 14 -18.36 -0.13 15.49
N ASP A 15 -18.84 0.62 14.50
CA ASP A 15 -20.12 0.34 13.86
C ASP A 15 -19.99 -0.84 12.86
N GLU A 16 -20.64 -1.95 13.18
CA GLU A 16 -20.61 -3.16 12.37
C GLU A 16 -21.10 -2.95 10.93
N SER A 17 -22.09 -2.08 10.72
CA SER A 17 -22.58 -1.78 9.37
C SER A 17 -21.51 -1.03 8.57
N TYR A 18 -20.82 -0.09 9.21
CA TYR A 18 -19.72 0.64 8.59
C TYR A 18 -18.52 -0.28 8.29
N LEU A 19 -18.19 -1.19 9.21
CA LEU A 19 -17.13 -2.19 8.99
C LEU A 19 -17.44 -3.11 7.81
N ARG A 20 -18.68 -3.59 7.68
CA ARG A 20 -19.12 -4.40 6.51
C ARG A 20 -19.00 -3.63 5.19
N TYR A 21 -19.28 -2.32 5.20
CA TYR A 21 -19.01 -1.46 4.05
C TYR A 21 -17.52 -1.38 3.74
N TYR A 22 -16.71 -1.09 4.76
CA TYR A 22 -15.26 -0.93 4.62
C TYR A 22 -14.59 -2.20 4.05
N PHE A 23 -14.95 -3.38 4.57
CA PHE A 23 -14.45 -4.67 4.09
C PHE A 23 -15.16 -5.20 2.84
N ARG A 24 -16.18 -4.48 2.33
CA ARG A 24 -16.98 -4.84 1.15
C ARG A 24 -17.70 -6.20 1.27
N GLU A 25 -18.17 -6.53 2.47
CA GLU A 25 -18.80 -7.81 2.77
C GLU A 25 -20.29 -7.86 2.42
N GLU A 26 -20.97 -6.69 2.43
CA GLU A 26 -22.42 -6.60 2.25
C GLU A 26 -22.81 -5.51 1.25
N VAL A 27 -23.54 -5.88 0.19
CA VAL A 27 -23.96 -4.95 -0.88
C VAL A 27 -24.86 -3.82 -0.36
N ALA A 28 -25.76 -4.13 0.57
CA ALA A 28 -26.66 -3.13 1.16
C ALA A 28 -25.89 -2.09 1.97
N ALA A 29 -24.89 -2.52 2.76
CA ALA A 29 -24.01 -1.63 3.50
C ALA A 29 -23.19 -0.76 2.54
N ILE A 30 -22.67 -1.35 1.46
CA ILE A 30 -21.91 -0.60 0.45
C ILE A 30 -22.74 0.52 -0.16
N GLN A 31 -23.96 0.21 -0.58
CA GLN A 31 -24.84 1.21 -1.18
C GLN A 31 -25.15 2.34 -0.20
N PHE A 32 -25.56 1.99 1.02
CA PHE A 32 -25.93 2.97 2.05
C PHE A 32 -24.78 3.92 2.37
N TRP A 33 -23.59 3.37 2.69
CA TRP A 33 -22.47 4.19 3.12
C TRP A 33 -21.84 4.99 1.98
N ALA A 34 -21.82 4.47 0.75
CA ALA A 34 -21.38 5.23 -0.41
C ALA A 34 -22.28 6.46 -0.65
N GLU A 35 -23.60 6.28 -0.58
CA GLU A 35 -24.56 7.38 -0.71
C GLU A 35 -24.44 8.38 0.44
N TRP A 36 -24.34 7.89 1.69
CA TRP A 36 -24.24 8.74 2.86
C TRP A 36 -22.97 9.60 2.84
N ILE A 37 -21.81 9.01 2.51
CA ILE A 37 -20.54 9.74 2.42
C ILE A 37 -20.60 10.80 1.30
N GLN A 38 -21.26 10.50 0.18
CA GLN A 38 -21.45 11.48 -0.91
C GLN A 38 -22.32 12.67 -0.47
N GLN A 39 -23.31 12.43 0.39
CA GLN A 39 -24.22 13.46 0.91
C GLN A 39 -23.62 14.27 2.06
N HIS A 40 -22.59 13.74 2.74
CA HIS A 40 -21.95 14.34 3.92
C HIS A 40 -20.45 14.59 3.71
N PRO A 41 -20.06 15.45 2.74
CA PRO A 41 -18.64 15.75 2.50
C PRO A 41 -17.95 16.38 3.70
N GLU A 42 -18.68 17.04 4.61
CA GLU A 42 -18.17 17.58 5.87
C GLU A 42 -17.68 16.51 6.86
N LYS A 43 -17.97 15.22 6.59
CA LYS A 43 -17.54 14.09 7.41
C LYS A 43 -16.32 13.37 6.85
N LEU A 44 -15.79 13.77 5.69
CA LEU A 44 -14.67 13.08 5.04
C LEU A 44 -13.44 12.95 5.94
N ASP A 45 -13.13 13.98 6.73
CA ASP A 45 -11.97 14.01 7.63
C ASP A 45 -12.07 12.89 8.68
N ILE A 46 -13.27 12.70 9.23
CA ILE A 46 -13.59 11.67 10.23
C ILE A 46 -13.57 10.29 9.58
N ILE A 47 -14.14 10.16 8.38
CA ILE A 47 -14.15 8.92 7.58
C ILE A 47 -12.72 8.47 7.24
N ILE A 48 -11.86 9.38 6.78
CA ILE A 48 -10.45 9.09 6.48
C ILE A 48 -9.73 8.63 7.74
N SER A 49 -9.97 9.31 8.87
CA SER A 49 -9.38 8.93 10.16
C SER A 49 -9.84 7.53 10.57
N ALA A 50 -11.14 7.24 10.54
CA ALA A 50 -11.70 5.94 10.84
C ALA A 50 -11.10 4.83 9.97
N ASN A 51 -10.97 5.08 8.65
CA ASN A 51 -10.34 4.15 7.73
C ASN A 51 -8.89 3.85 8.12
N ASN A 52 -8.11 4.87 8.48
CA ASN A 52 -6.73 4.67 8.95
C ASN A 52 -6.66 3.84 10.24
N TYR A 53 -7.60 4.02 11.17
CA TYR A 53 -7.69 3.18 12.37
C TYR A 53 -8.04 1.74 12.00
N ILE A 54 -9.02 1.53 11.13
CA ILE A 54 -9.38 0.19 10.68
C ILE A 54 -8.19 -0.47 9.98
N ASP A 55 -7.49 0.21 9.08
CA ASP A 55 -6.26 -0.29 8.44
C ASP A 55 -5.19 -0.70 9.47
N ALA A 56 -5.00 0.11 10.52
CA ALA A 56 -4.04 -0.17 11.58
C ALA A 56 -4.43 -1.40 12.42
N PHE A 57 -5.72 -1.64 12.64
CA PHE A 57 -6.23 -2.78 13.41
C PHE A 57 -6.51 -4.04 12.57
N ALA A 58 -6.69 -3.89 11.25
CA ALA A 58 -6.97 -4.98 10.32
C ALA A 58 -5.76 -5.89 10.07
N ILE A 59 -4.68 -5.76 10.87
CA ILE A 59 -3.63 -6.76 10.96
C ILE A 59 -4.30 -8.06 11.41
N ARG A 60 -4.62 -8.90 10.42
CA ARG A 60 -5.18 -10.22 10.65
C ARG A 60 -4.13 -11.03 11.41
N LEU A 61 -4.43 -11.36 12.66
CA LEU A 61 -3.76 -12.48 13.31
C LEU A 61 -4.00 -13.70 12.42
N PRO A 62 -2.96 -14.51 12.13
CA PRO A 62 -3.17 -15.82 11.55
C PRO A 62 -4.26 -16.55 12.32
N GLU A 63 -5.14 -17.27 11.62
CA GLU A 63 -6.23 -18.06 12.23
C GLU A 63 -5.83 -18.79 13.53
N PRO A 64 -4.68 -19.51 13.62
CA PRO A 64 -4.29 -20.17 14.85
C PRO A 64 -3.99 -19.22 16.02
N GLU A 65 -3.43 -18.03 15.74
CA GLU A 65 -3.15 -17.03 16.78
C GLU A 65 -4.45 -16.35 17.24
N PHE A 66 -5.40 -16.14 16.33
CA PHE A 66 -6.72 -15.60 16.66
C PHE A 66 -7.52 -16.57 17.56
N GLU A 67 -7.57 -17.86 17.21
CA GLU A 67 -8.22 -18.89 18.02
C GLU A 67 -7.62 -18.97 19.42
N GLN A 68 -6.28 -18.94 19.51
CA GLN A 68 -5.57 -18.95 20.78
C GLN A 68 -5.92 -17.74 21.64
N GLU A 69 -5.98 -16.55 21.05
CA GLU A 69 -6.28 -15.32 21.76
C GLU A 69 -7.75 -15.29 22.21
N GLN A 70 -8.68 -15.72 21.36
CA GLN A 70 -10.09 -15.86 21.68
C GLN A 70 -10.32 -16.83 22.85
N GLN A 71 -9.60 -17.96 22.86
CA GLN A 71 -9.64 -18.89 23.98
C GLN A 71 -9.13 -18.24 25.27
N ARG A 72 -8.00 -17.52 25.21
CA ARG A 72 -7.44 -16.82 26.38
C ARG A 72 -8.42 -15.79 26.95
N PHE A 73 -9.10 -15.02 26.10
CA PHE A 73 -10.12 -14.07 26.53
C PHE A 73 -11.31 -14.77 27.19
N THR A 74 -11.77 -15.89 26.62
CA THR A 74 -12.88 -16.67 27.16
C THR A 74 -12.56 -17.23 28.54
N GLU A 75 -11.36 -17.80 28.72
CA GLU A 75 -10.88 -18.31 30.01
C GLU A 75 -10.78 -17.20 31.05
N ALA A 76 -10.31 -16.00 30.66
CA ALA A 76 -10.25 -14.85 31.56
C ALA A 76 -11.64 -14.37 31.99
N LEU A 77 -12.60 -14.28 31.07
CA LEU A 77 -13.98 -13.91 31.39
C LEU A 77 -14.66 -14.94 32.30
N GLN A 78 -14.41 -16.24 32.08
CA GLN A 78 -14.92 -17.30 32.96
C GLN A 78 -14.33 -17.22 34.36
N ALA A 79 -13.02 -16.94 34.49
CA ALA A 79 -12.36 -16.78 35.78
C ALA A 79 -12.84 -15.54 36.56
N LEU A 80 -13.36 -14.52 35.85
CA LEU A 80 -13.92 -13.30 36.45
C LEU A 80 -15.41 -13.42 36.79
N SER A 81 -16.12 -14.42 36.26
CA SER A 81 -17.54 -14.62 36.56
C SER A 81 -17.70 -15.25 37.95
N PRO A 82 -18.35 -14.58 38.92
CA PRO A 82 -18.40 -15.03 40.31
C PRO A 82 -19.37 -16.19 40.59
N GLU A 83 -19.81 -16.94 39.57
CA GLU A 83 -20.86 -17.95 39.71
C GLU A 83 -20.39 -19.36 39.30
N SER A 84 -19.64 -20.00 40.20
CA SER A 84 -19.79 -21.43 40.54
C SER A 84 -18.97 -21.77 41.79
N THR A 85 -19.61 -21.52 42.93
CA THR A 85 -19.53 -22.19 44.24
C THR A 85 -18.35 -23.13 44.57
N GLY A 86 -17.69 -22.84 45.70
CA GLY A 86 -17.32 -23.88 46.68
C GLY A 86 -15.84 -24.24 46.78
N THR A 87 -15.20 -23.68 47.81
CA THR A 87 -14.13 -24.30 48.63
C THR A 87 -12.94 -24.93 47.89
N SER A 88 -11.80 -24.24 47.90
CA SER A 88 -10.62 -24.62 48.68
C SER A 88 -9.36 -23.97 48.12
N HIS A 89 -8.56 -23.45 49.04
CA HIS A 89 -7.19 -22.97 48.86
C HIS A 89 -6.42 -23.59 47.70
N ASN A 90 -5.83 -22.74 46.86
CA ASN A 90 -4.38 -22.70 46.85
C ASN A 90 -3.86 -21.29 46.52
N ASN A 91 -3.04 -20.80 47.44
CA ASN A 91 -2.28 -19.58 47.34
C ASN A 91 -1.08 -19.87 46.44
N SER A 92 -1.20 -19.58 45.15
CA SER A 92 -0.04 -19.50 44.27
C SER A 92 -0.06 -18.15 43.59
N ASN A 93 0.89 -17.30 44.00
CA ASN A 93 1.34 -16.12 43.29
C ASN A 93 1.46 -16.44 41.79
N ARG A 94 0.40 -16.17 41.03
CA ARG A 94 0.45 -16.08 39.58
C ARG A 94 1.02 -14.69 39.28
N THR A 95 2.34 -14.57 39.40
CA THR A 95 3.07 -13.58 38.62
C THR A 95 2.70 -13.83 37.17
N ILE A 96 1.93 -12.92 36.59
CA ILE A 96 1.72 -12.84 35.15
C ILE A 96 3.11 -12.55 34.57
N SER A 97 3.85 -13.62 34.25
CA SER A 97 5.04 -13.51 33.44
C SER A 97 4.56 -13.23 32.03
N TYR A 98 4.66 -11.96 31.62
CA TYR A 98 4.67 -11.60 30.21
C TYR A 98 5.92 -12.24 29.59
N GLN A 99 5.81 -13.50 29.18
CA GLN A 99 6.77 -14.07 28.25
C GLN A 99 6.49 -13.43 26.90
N THR A 100 7.12 -12.29 26.67
CA THR A 100 7.36 -11.77 25.33
C THR A 100 8.09 -12.85 24.55
N THR A 101 7.36 -13.60 23.73
CA THR A 101 7.93 -14.48 22.71
C THR A 101 8.44 -13.60 21.58
N HIS A 102 9.64 -13.04 21.80
CA HIS A 102 10.44 -12.40 20.77
C HIS A 102 11.12 -13.48 19.92
N SER A 103 10.47 -13.89 18.83
CA SER A 103 10.97 -14.78 17.78
C SER A 103 9.74 -15.16 16.96
N GLN A 104 9.50 -14.68 15.73
CA GLN A 104 10.18 -15.14 14.51
C GLN A 104 10.08 -14.12 13.34
N HIS A 105 10.05 -12.81 13.60
CA HIS A 105 9.82 -11.78 12.57
C HIS A 105 11.02 -11.46 11.64
N LEU A 106 12.05 -12.30 11.58
CA LEU A 106 13.25 -12.05 10.76
C LEU A 106 13.19 -12.67 9.36
N ASN A 107 12.26 -13.60 9.10
CA ASN A 107 12.22 -14.28 7.81
C ASN A 107 11.33 -13.57 6.77
N ILE A 108 10.37 -12.76 7.19
CA ILE A 108 9.49 -11.97 6.30
C ILE A 108 10.20 -10.69 5.80
N LEU A 109 11.12 -10.15 6.58
CA LEU A 109 11.96 -9.00 6.16
C LEU A 109 13.05 -9.42 5.16
N ARG A 110 13.55 -10.66 5.23
CA ARG A 110 14.57 -11.17 4.30
C ARG A 110 14.01 -11.40 2.89
N THR A 111 12.78 -11.88 2.76
CA THR A 111 12.17 -12.14 1.44
C THR A 111 11.87 -10.86 0.66
N LYS A 112 11.49 -9.77 1.35
CA LYS A 112 11.25 -8.46 0.71
C LYS A 112 12.53 -7.81 0.18
N LEU A 113 13.68 -8.03 0.82
CA LEU A 113 14.98 -7.50 0.35
C LEU A 113 15.50 -8.22 -0.91
N ILE A 114 15.26 -9.54 -1.04
CA ILE A 114 15.70 -10.31 -2.21
C ILE A 114 14.95 -9.84 -3.48
N ALA A 115 13.65 -9.54 -3.38
CA ALA A 115 12.87 -9.03 -4.50
C ALA A 115 13.39 -7.69 -5.04
N ILE A 116 13.80 -6.76 -4.15
CA ILE A 116 14.36 -5.46 -4.54
C ILE A 116 15.72 -5.63 -5.24
N ALA A 117 16.57 -6.53 -4.75
CA ALA A 117 17.88 -6.81 -5.37
C ALA A 117 17.74 -7.41 -6.77
N VAL A 118 16.74 -8.28 -7.01
CA VAL A 118 16.46 -8.85 -8.34
C VAL A 118 16.00 -7.77 -9.31
N ILE A 119 15.11 -6.86 -8.89
CA ILE A 119 14.65 -5.75 -9.73
C ILE A 119 15.83 -4.82 -10.08
N LEU A 120 16.69 -4.48 -9.11
CA LEU A 120 17.86 -3.64 -9.37
C LEU A 120 18.85 -4.30 -10.34
N LEU A 121 19.08 -5.62 -10.23
CA LEU A 121 19.92 -6.36 -11.19
C LEU A 121 19.32 -6.39 -12.59
N LEU A 122 18.00 -6.54 -12.73
CA LEU A 122 17.32 -6.49 -14.03
C LEU A 122 17.39 -5.09 -14.67
N VAL A 123 17.23 -4.02 -13.88
CA VAL A 123 17.35 -2.64 -14.36
C VAL A 123 18.80 -2.31 -14.74
N ALA A 124 19.78 -2.68 -13.91
CA ALA A 124 21.19 -2.48 -14.23
C ALA A 124 21.62 -3.30 -15.46
N GLY A 125 21.17 -4.55 -15.57
CA GLY A 125 21.45 -5.42 -16.71
C GLY A 125 20.85 -4.90 -18.02
N THR A 126 19.60 -4.43 -18.00
CA THR A 126 18.98 -3.81 -19.18
C THR A 126 19.69 -2.53 -19.60
N LEU A 127 20.13 -1.70 -18.65
CA LEU A 127 20.89 -0.48 -18.94
C LEU A 127 22.25 -0.79 -19.61
N VAL A 128 23.01 -1.75 -19.08
CA VAL A 128 24.29 -2.18 -19.67
C VAL A 128 24.09 -2.77 -21.07
N TYR A 129 23.04 -3.57 -21.27
CA TYR A 129 22.71 -4.15 -22.57
C TYR A 129 22.42 -3.07 -23.62
N VAL A 130 21.65 -2.04 -23.27
CA VAL A 130 21.33 -0.93 -24.18
C VAL A 130 22.58 -0.10 -24.52
N LEU A 131 23.46 0.15 -23.54
CA LEU A 131 24.72 0.87 -23.78
C LEU A 131 25.65 0.08 -24.71
N LYS A 132 25.84 -1.21 -24.47
CA LYS A 132 26.67 -2.07 -25.34
C LYS A 132 26.10 -2.17 -26.76
N LYS A 133 24.77 -2.20 -26.90
CA LYS A 133 24.11 -2.23 -28.22
C LYS A 133 24.30 -0.93 -29.00
N ARG A 134 24.43 0.22 -28.33
CA ARG A 134 24.72 1.51 -28.99
C ARG A 134 26.11 1.54 -29.62
N GLU A 135 27.12 0.93 -29.00
CA GLU A 135 28.46 0.86 -29.56
C GLU A 135 28.54 0.03 -30.84
N ALA A 136 27.76 -1.06 -30.91
CA ALA A 136 27.65 -1.88 -32.11
C ALA A 136 26.94 -1.15 -33.28
N PHE A 137 26.09 -0.16 -32.98
CA PHE A 137 25.38 0.61 -34.01
C PHE A 137 26.23 1.76 -34.57
N SER A 138 27.16 2.32 -33.80
CA SER A 138 28.05 3.41 -34.27
C SER A 138 29.13 2.97 -35.26
N GLN A 139 29.42 1.67 -35.39
CA GLN A 139 30.41 1.16 -36.38
C GLN A 139 29.79 0.81 -37.75
N ALA A 140 28.48 1.01 -37.94
CA ALA A 140 27.79 0.65 -39.18
C ALA A 140 27.51 1.83 -40.12
N VAL A 141 28.30 2.92 -40.05
CA VAL A 141 28.24 4.00 -41.05
C VAL A 141 29.31 3.75 -42.11
N PRO A 142 28.97 3.23 -43.30
CA PRO A 142 29.93 3.10 -44.39
C PRO A 142 30.37 4.50 -44.84
N ALA A 143 31.69 4.68 -45.00
CA ALA A 143 32.29 5.92 -45.46
C ALA A 143 31.69 6.36 -46.80
N PRO A 144 31.41 7.66 -47.00
CA PRO A 144 30.92 8.16 -48.27
C PRO A 144 32.00 7.95 -49.34
N THR A 145 31.68 7.07 -50.29
CA THR A 145 32.45 6.87 -51.51
C THR A 145 32.58 8.21 -52.23
N SER A 146 33.81 8.72 -52.32
CA SER A 146 34.17 9.85 -53.14
C SER A 146 33.83 9.54 -54.59
N LEU A 147 32.87 10.27 -55.17
CA LEU A 147 32.69 10.36 -56.62
C LEU A 147 32.66 11.82 -57.03
N HIS A 148 33.75 12.15 -57.68
CA HIS A 148 34.05 13.30 -58.51
C HIS A 148 33.11 13.31 -59.71
N ASP A 149 32.24 14.31 -59.89
CA ASP A 149 31.92 14.82 -61.22
C ASP A 149 31.19 16.19 -61.20
N SER A 150 31.88 17.18 -61.77
CA SER A 150 31.44 18.19 -62.73
C SER A 150 30.05 18.85 -62.64
N ALA A 151 30.11 20.17 -62.46
CA ALA A 151 29.31 21.27 -63.08
C ALA A 151 29.09 22.35 -62.00
N GLU A 152 29.95 23.34 -61.84
CA GLU A 152 30.11 24.51 -62.72
C GLU A 152 28.77 25.01 -63.30
N VAL A 153 28.28 26.16 -62.81
CA VAL A 153 27.82 27.33 -63.61
C VAL A 153 27.04 28.34 -62.73
N GLN A 154 27.66 29.51 -62.60
CA GLN A 154 27.14 30.90 -62.60
C GLN A 154 26.29 31.47 -61.44
N LEU A 155 26.98 32.31 -60.65
CA LEU A 155 26.73 33.76 -60.47
C LEU A 155 25.36 34.32 -60.90
N HIS A 156 24.58 34.82 -59.94
CA HIS A 156 23.93 36.12 -60.09
C HIS A 156 23.83 36.86 -58.77
N THR A 157 24.16 38.14 -58.83
CA THR A 157 24.24 39.12 -57.78
C THR A 157 22.87 39.76 -57.48
N ASP A 158 22.86 40.48 -56.36
CA ASP A 158 22.16 41.75 -56.13
C ASP A 158 20.81 41.85 -55.41
N ASN A 159 20.79 42.94 -54.64
CA ASN A 159 19.69 43.82 -54.24
C ASN A 159 18.82 43.38 -53.06
N ILE A 160 18.95 43.97 -51.86
CA ILE A 160 18.63 45.37 -51.46
C ILE A 160 17.22 45.81 -51.86
N ASN A 161 16.33 45.87 -50.86
CA ASN A 161 15.44 47.01 -50.52
C ASN A 161 14.35 46.52 -49.55
N GLN A 162 14.27 47.05 -48.34
CA GLN A 162 13.64 48.33 -47.95
C GLN A 162 12.10 48.27 -47.90
N GLN A 163 11.61 48.90 -46.82
CA GLN A 163 10.37 49.69 -46.71
C GLN A 163 9.04 48.94 -46.49
N SER A 164 8.45 49.10 -45.30
CA SER A 164 7.33 50.04 -44.98
C SER A 164 6.03 49.23 -44.92
N PHE A 165 5.11 49.33 -43.97
CA PHE A 165 4.64 50.37 -43.05
C PHE A 165 4.18 49.73 -41.74
#